data_AF-A0A3C1SF99-F1
#
_entry.id   AF-A0A3C1SF99-F1
#
_cell.length_a   1.000
_cell.length_b   1.000
_cell.length_c   1.000
_cell.angle_alpha   90.00
_cell.angle_beta   90.00
_cell.angle_gamma   90.00
#
_symmetry.space_group_name_H-M   'P 1'
#
loop_
_entity.id
_entity.type
_entity.pdbx_description
1 polymer ?
#
loop_
_entity_poly.entity_id
_entity_poly.type
_entity_poly.pdbx_seq_one_letter_code
_entity_poly.pdbx_strand_id
1 'polypeptide(L)'
;KSEIPFYLTGGTALSRIDCMRLVQEAKTKEAAADPVILFEILKLFPIDELSLIRWTTPVDFRVFEKDLDQIANDILNGTHNTLAILS
;
A
#
# COMPACT_ATOMS: atom_id res chain seq x y z
N LYS A 1 5.72 30.56 -1.00
CA LYS A 1 4.91 29.80 -0.02
C LYS A 1 4.38 28.58 -0.75
N SER A 2 4.88 27.38 -0.43
CA SER A 2 4.48 26.12 -1.08
C SER A 2 3.68 25.33 -0.07
N GLU A 3 2.37 25.20 -0.33
CA GLU A 3 1.42 24.47 0.52
C GLU A 3 1.49 22.98 0.18
N ILE A 4 2.39 22.25 0.85
CA ILE A 4 2.37 20.79 0.81
C ILE A 4 1.41 20.34 1.92
N PRO A 5 0.31 19.60 1.61
CA PRO A 5 -0.61 19.17 2.65
C PRO A 5 0.08 18.17 3.57
N PHE A 6 0.24 18.55 4.84
CA PHE A 6 0.72 17.67 5.90
C PHE A 6 -0.43 16.80 6.36
N TYR A 7 -0.27 15.48 6.26
CA TYR A 7 -1.23 14.53 6.81
C TYR A 7 -0.81 14.23 8.26
N LEU A 8 -1.60 14.73 9.21
CA LEU A 8 -1.34 14.52 10.63
C LEU A 8 -1.91 13.16 11.05
N THR A 9 -1.02 12.19 11.27
CA THR A 9 -1.35 10.96 12.00
C THR A 9 -0.66 11.03 13.37
N GLY A 10 -1.43 11.01 14.46
CA GLY A 10 -0.94 10.70 15.80
C GLY A 10 0.36 11.40 16.25
N GLY A 11 0.48 12.72 16.04
CA GLY A 11 1.60 13.52 16.56
C GLY A 11 2.85 13.61 15.68
N THR A 12 2.91 12.94 14.52
CA THR A 12 4.00 13.10 13.54
C THR A 12 3.45 13.68 12.24
N ALA A 13 4.00 14.83 11.81
CA ALA A 13 3.67 15.40 10.51
C ALA A 13 4.47 14.66 9.42
N LEU A 14 3.82 13.79 8.66
CA LEU A 14 4.44 13.15 7.51
C LEU A 14 4.19 14.00 6.26
N SER A 15 5.25 14.52 5.66
CA SER A 15 5.18 15.19 4.36
C SER A 15 5.20 14.16 3.22
N ARG A 16 4.77 14.55 2.00
CA ARG A 16 4.92 13.70 0.80
C ARG A 16 6.38 13.25 0.58
N ILE A 17 7.34 14.10 0.92
CA ILE A 17 8.77 13.81 0.79
C ILE A 17 9.18 12.73 1.80
N ASP A 18 8.64 12.76 3.02
CA ASP A 18 8.90 11.75 4.04
C ASP A 18 8.37 10.38 3.61
N CYS A 19 7.18 10.31 3.01
CA CYS A 19 6.65 9.06 2.47
C CYS A 19 7.54 8.50 1.36
N MET A 20 8.00 9.33 0.42
CA MET A 20 8.94 8.88 -0.62
C MET A 20 10.26 8.37 -0.04
N ARG A 21 10.78 9.05 1.00
CA ARG A 21 12.00 8.62 1.70
C ARG A 21 11.79 7.28 2.40
N LEU A 22 10.69 7.10 3.13
CA LEU A 22 10.36 5.85 3.80
C LEU A 22 10.17 4.69 2.80
N VAL A 23 9.51 4.94 1.68
CA VAL A 23 9.38 3.96 0.58
C VAL A 23 10.74 3.59 0.01
N GLN A 24 11.64 4.57 -0.17
CA GLN A 24 12.98 4.31 -0.69
C GLN A 24 13.82 3.52 0.31
N GLU A 25 13.76 3.83 1.60
CA GLU A 25 14.44 3.10 2.68
C GLU A 25 13.91 1.67 2.84
N ALA A 26 12.60 1.46 2.68
CA ALA A 26 11.99 0.13 2.68
C ALA A 26 12.50 -0.71 1.50
N LYS A 27 12.51 -0.15 0.28
CA LYS A 27 13.06 -0.81 -0.92
C LYS A 27 14.50 -1.30 -0.76
N THR A 28 15.36 -0.54 -0.08
CA THR A 28 16.76 -0.95 0.15
C THR A 28 16.93 -1.96 1.29
N LYS A 29 15.98 -2.05 2.23
CA LYS A 29 16.02 -2.99 3.36
C LYS A 29 15.33 -4.33 3.08
N GLU A 30 14.32 -4.35 2.21
CA GLU A 30 13.44 -5.50 1.93
C GLU A 30 13.85 -6.31 0.69
N ALA A 31 15.10 -6.18 0.23
CA ALA A 31 15.65 -7.02 -0.85
C ALA A 31 15.71 -8.55 -0.52
N ALA A 32 15.14 -8.98 0.61
CA ALA A 32 15.13 -10.35 1.11
C ALA A 32 13.80 -10.77 1.77
N ALA A 33 12.68 -10.09 1.50
CA ALA A 33 11.37 -10.52 2.01
C ALA A 33 10.89 -11.78 1.26
N ASP A 34 10.53 -12.83 2.02
CA ASP A 34 10.00 -14.09 1.46
C ASP A 34 8.64 -13.84 0.76
N PRO A 35 8.49 -14.16 -0.53
CA PRO A 35 7.24 -13.96 -1.27
C PRO A 35 6.02 -14.64 -0.63
N VAL A 36 6.21 -15.77 0.06
CA VAL A 36 5.13 -16.49 0.76
C VAL A 36 4.65 -15.68 1.96
N ILE A 37 5.58 -15.13 2.74
CA ILE A 37 5.25 -14.29 3.89
C ILE A 37 4.50 -13.04 3.43
N LEU A 38 4.96 -12.40 2.35
CA LEU A 38 4.28 -11.23 1.79
C LEU A 38 2.87 -11.57 1.31
N PHE A 39 2.70 -12.69 0.61
CA PHE A 39 1.38 -13.17 0.19
C PHE A 39 0.45 -13.35 1.39
N GLU A 40 0.90 -14.01 2.45
CA GLU A 40 0.11 -14.23 3.66
C GLU A 40 -0.28 -12.91 4.34
N ILE A 41 0.67 -11.98 4.51
CA ILE A 41 0.41 -10.66 5.10
C ILE A 41 -0.68 -9.93 4.30
N LEU A 42 -0.57 -9.93 2.97
CA LEU A 42 -1.54 -9.26 2.10
C LEU A 42 -2.92 -9.92 2.16
N LYS A 43 -2.99 -11.26 2.30
CA LYS A 43 -4.24 -12.01 2.45
C LYS A 43 -4.91 -11.85 3.81
N LEU A 44 -4.15 -11.47 4.84
CA LEU A 44 -4.67 -11.19 6.18
C LEU A 44 -5.16 -9.75 6.36
N PHE A 45 -5.14 -8.95 5.30
CA PHE A 45 -5.54 -7.55 5.38
C PHE A 45 -7.02 -7.42 5.77
N PRO A 46 -7.37 -6.66 6.82
CA PRO A 46 -8.74 -6.56 7.33
C PRO A 46 -9.56 -5.59 6.47
N ILE A 47 -10.05 -6.04 5.31
CA ILE A 47 -10.85 -5.24 4.38
C ILE A 47 -12.09 -4.64 5.06
N ASP A 48 -12.74 -5.39 5.95
CA ASP A 48 -13.94 -4.94 6.66
C ASP A 48 -13.68 -3.72 7.56
N GLU A 49 -12.45 -3.58 8.09
CA GLU A 49 -12.07 -2.44 8.93
C GLU A 49 -11.91 -1.14 8.12
N LEU A 50 -11.77 -1.21 6.79
CA LEU A 50 -11.72 -0.02 5.93
C LEU A 50 -13.00 0.81 5.99
N SER A 51 -14.12 0.18 6.38
CA SER A 51 -15.40 0.85 6.62
C SER A 51 -15.36 1.83 7.81
N LEU A 52 -14.42 1.65 8.74
CA LEU A 52 -14.24 2.52 9.92
C LEU A 52 -13.53 3.84 9.58
N ILE A 53 -12.86 3.90 8.44
CA ILE A 53 -12.09 5.06 8.00
C ILE A 53 -13.01 6.08 7.31
N ARG A 54 -12.86 7.36 7.69
CA ARG A 54 -13.55 8.46 7.01
C ARG A 54 -12.79 8.87 5.76
N TRP A 55 -13.13 8.25 4.63
CA TRP A 55 -12.56 8.58 3.33
C TRP A 55 -13.07 9.92 2.81
N THR A 56 -12.17 10.75 2.29
CA THR A 56 -12.54 12.01 1.61
C THR A 56 -13.13 11.76 0.22
N THR A 57 -12.79 10.61 -0.38
CA THR A 57 -13.30 10.15 -1.67
C THR A 57 -13.88 8.75 -1.48
N PRO A 58 -15.07 8.44 -2.02
CA PRO A 58 -15.63 7.09 -1.95
C PRO A 58 -14.66 6.06 -2.53
N VAL A 59 -14.44 4.97 -1.79
CA VAL A 59 -13.61 3.84 -2.22
C VAL A 59 -14.51 2.61 -2.37
N ASP A 60 -14.42 1.90 -3.50
CA ASP A 60 -15.07 0.59 -3.63
C ASP A 60 -14.12 -0.47 -3.05
N PHE A 61 -14.42 -0.95 -1.85
CA PHE A 61 -13.58 -1.91 -1.14
C PHE A 61 -13.44 -3.25 -1.86
N ARG A 62 -14.41 -3.63 -2.71
CA ARG A 62 -14.31 -4.87 -3.50
C ARG A 62 -13.28 -4.75 -4.61
N VAL A 63 -13.18 -3.57 -5.21
CA VAL A 63 -12.13 -3.28 -6.20
C VAL A 63 -10.77 -3.29 -5.51
N PHE A 64 -10.67 -2.64 -4.35
CA PHE A 64 -9.44 -2.62 -3.57
C PHE A 64 -8.98 -4.03 -3.14
N GLU A 65 -9.90 -4.86 -2.63
CA GLU A 65 -9.62 -6.25 -2.24
C GLU A 65 -9.13 -7.07 -3.43
N LYS A 66 -9.81 -6.94 -4.58
CA LYS A 66 -9.40 -7.62 -5.81
C LYS A 66 -8.01 -7.20 -6.28
N ASP A 67 -7.70 -5.91 -6.21
CA ASP A 67 -6.38 -5.39 -6.58
C ASP A 67 -5.30 -5.89 -5.62
N LEU A 68 -5.60 -5.93 -4.32
CA LEU A 68 -4.70 -6.49 -3.30
C LEU A 68 -4.43 -7.98 -3.54
N ASP A 69 -5.48 -8.73 -3.87
CA ASP A 69 -5.39 -10.14 -4.26
C ASP A 69 -4.52 -10.35 -5.48
N GLN A 70 -4.64 -9.49 -6.49
CA GLN A 70 -3.83 -9.54 -7.68
C GLN A 70 -2.36 -9.26 -7.37
N ILE A 71 -2.07 -8.25 -6.53
CA ILE A 71 -0.71 -7.93 -6.09
C ILE A 71 -0.10 -9.10 -5.31
N ALA A 72 -0.86 -9.71 -4.38
CA ALA A 72 -0.38 -10.84 -3.60
C ALA A 72 -0.01 -12.03 -4.52
N ASN A 73 -0.88 -12.34 -5.48
CA ASN A 73 -0.62 -13.39 -6.47
C ASN A 73 0.57 -13.05 -7.37
N ASP A 74 0.74 -11.79 -7.77
CA ASP A 74 1.88 -11.39 -8.59
C ASP A 74 3.20 -11.61 -7.83
N ILE A 75 3.24 -11.24 -6.54
CA ILE A 75 4.39 -11.47 -5.68
C ILE A 75 4.68 -12.97 -5.51
N LEU A 76 3.67 -13.76 -5.17
CA LEU A 76 3.83 -15.21 -4.95
C LEU A 76 4.36 -15.94 -6.19
N ASN A 77 3.89 -15.53 -7.38
CA ASN A 77 4.31 -16.13 -8.64
C ASN A 77 5.60 -15.51 -9.21
N GLY A 78 6.15 -14.48 -8.57
CA GLY A 78 7.31 -13.73 -9.08
C GLY A 78 7.04 -13.04 -10.42
N THR A 79 5.79 -12.66 -10.69
CA THR A 79 5.40 -11.94 -11.90
C THR A 79 5.53 -10.43 -11.71
N HIS A 80 5.58 -9.71 -12.82
CA HIS A 80 5.59 -8.25 -12.81
C HIS A 80 4.24 -7.72 -12.28
N ASN A 81 4.23 -6.52 -11.69
CA ASN A 81 2.99 -5.87 -11.26
C ASN A 81 2.06 -5.64 -12.46
N THR A 82 1.04 -6.48 -12.57
CA THR A 82 0.13 -6.50 -13.71
C THR A 82 -0.85 -5.33 -13.68
N LEU A 83 -1.13 -4.74 -12.52
CA LEU A 83 -1.97 -3.54 -12.39
C LEU A 83 -1.29 -2.29 -12.96
N ALA A 84 0.04 -2.20 -12.87
CA ALA A 84 0.80 -1.06 -13.38
C ALA A 84 0.91 -1.02 -14.92
N ILE A 85 0.53 -2.10 -15.60
CA ILE A 85 0.60 -2.20 -17.08
C ILE A 85 -0.67 -1.64 -17.73
N LEU A 86 -1.76 -1.49 -16.97
CA LEU A 86 -3.05 -0.98 -17.44
C LEU A 86 -3.26 0.52 -17.16
N SER A 87 -2.28 1.20 -16.55
CA SER A 87 -2.34 2.61 -16.13
C SER A 87 -1.61 3.56 -17.06
#